data_AF-A0A193QI87-F1
#
_entry.id   AF-A0A193QI87-F1
#
_cell.length_a   1.000
_cell.length_b   1.000
_cell.length_c   1.000
_cell.angle_alpha   90.00
_cell.angle_beta   90.00
_cell.angle_gamma   90.00
#
_symmetry.space_group_name_H-M   'P 1'
#
loop_
_entity.id
_entity.type
_entity.pdbx_description
1 polymer ?
#
loop_
_entity_poly.entity_id
_entity_poly.type
_entity_poly.pdbx_seq_one_letter_code
_entity_poly.pdbx_strand_id
1 'polypeptide(L)' 'MKNLIKIVHTGKNKLGWDEETYRGVLLRETGKNSAKDCTTPELERVARLAQPLLPGRVGPAEG' A
#
# COMPACT_ATOMS: atom_id res chain seq x y z
N MET A 1 1.37 3.55 13.01
CA MET A 1 1.88 2.35 12.29
C MET A 1 0.83 1.26 12.10
N LYS A 2 0.22 0.69 13.15
CA LYS A 2 -0.76 -0.42 13.04
C LYS A 2 -1.95 -0.15 12.09
N ASN A 3 -2.35 1.12 11.93
CA ASN A 3 -3.46 1.49 11.06
C ASN A 3 -3.10 1.44 9.56
N LEU A 4 -1.85 1.73 9.17
CA LEU A 4 -1.43 1.70 7.76
C LEU A 4 -1.32 0.27 7.25
N ILE A 5 -0.77 -0.64 8.05
CA ILE A 5 -0.71 -2.07 7.69
C ILE A 5 -2.13 -2.62 7.46
N LYS A 6 -3.09 -2.22 8.32
CA LYS A 6 -4.51 -2.55 8.11
C LYS A 6 -5.06 -1.97 6.81
N ILE A 7 -4.81 -0.70 6.51
CA ILE A 7 -5.27 -0.07 5.26
C ILE A 7 -4.70 -0.81 4.04
N VAL A 8 -3.41 -1.13 4.06
CA VAL A 8 -2.74 -1.88 3.00
C VAL A 8 -3.36 -3.28 2.85
N HIS A 9 -3.59 -4.00 3.94
CA HIS A 9 -4.27 -5.32 3.90
C HIS A 9 -5.71 -5.21 3.40
N THR A 10 -6.45 -4.18 3.79
CA THR A 10 -7.81 -3.94 3.32
C THR A 10 -7.84 -3.59 1.84
N GLY A 11 -6.92 -2.73 1.37
CA GLY A 11 -6.75 -2.39 -0.03
C GLY A 11 -6.38 -3.60 -0.87
N LYS A 12 -5.39 -4.39 -0.40
CA LYS A 12 -5.01 -5.69 -0.98
C LYS A 12 -6.24 -6.59 -1.17
N ASN A 13 -7.04 -6.77 -0.11
CA ASN A 13 -8.22 -7.64 -0.16
C ASN A 13 -9.32 -7.10 -1.09
N LYS A 14 -9.54 -5.79 -1.12
CA LYS A 14 -10.49 -5.15 -2.04
C LYS A 14 -10.07 -5.25 -3.50
N LEU A 15 -8.76 -5.18 -3.78
CA LEU A 15 -8.19 -5.28 -5.12
C LEU A 15 -7.99 -6.74 -5.58
N GLY A 16 -8.22 -7.71 -4.69
CA GLY A 16 -7.95 -9.12 -4.97
C GLY A 16 -6.46 -9.43 -5.16
N TRP A 17 -5.57 -8.68 -4.50
CA TRP A 17 -4.14 -8.95 -4.57
C TRP A 17 -3.77 -10.18 -3.74
N ASP A 18 -3.22 -11.18 -4.41
CA ASP A 18 -2.59 -12.32 -3.76
C ASP A 18 -1.33 -11.91 -2.98
N GLU A 19 -0.84 -12.81 -2.12
CA GLU A 19 0.37 -12.58 -1.35
C GLU A 19 1.60 -12.30 -2.21
N GLU A 20 1.72 -12.93 -3.37
CA GLU A 20 2.83 -12.70 -4.30
C GLU A 20 2.78 -11.28 -4.87
N THR A 21 1.64 -10.86 -5.41
CA THR A 21 1.41 -9.49 -5.91
C THR A 21 1.69 -8.46 -4.82
N TYR A 22 1.19 -8.72 -3.61
CA TYR A 22 1.41 -7.85 -2.46
C TYR A 22 2.89 -7.72 -2.09
N ARG A 23 3.62 -8.85 -2.02
CA ARG A 23 5.06 -8.84 -1.76
C ARG A 23 5.82 -8.15 -2.89
N GLY A 24 5.42 -8.34 -4.15
CA GLY A 24 6.02 -7.66 -5.30
C GLY A 24 5.85 -6.14 -5.25
N VAL A 25 4.65 -5.66 -4.88
CA VAL A 25 4.39 -4.23 -4.70
C VAL A 25 5.20 -3.67 -3.53
N LEU A 26 5.24 -4.37 -2.40
CA LEU A 26 6.11 -3.98 -1.27
C LEU A 26 7.58 -3.91 -1.71
N LEU A 27 8.09 -4.94 -2.39
CA LEU A 27 9.50 -5.00 -2.79
C LEU A 27 9.84 -3.87 -3.77
N ARG A 28 8.92 -3.56 -4.68
CA ARG A 28 9.09 -2.48 -5.67
C ARG A 28 9.05 -1.09 -5.03
N GLU A 29 8.14 -0.85 -4.10
CA GLU A 29 7.94 0.48 -3.51
C GLU A 29 8.87 0.76 -2.33
N THR A 30 9.28 -0.29 -1.60
CA THR A 30 9.98 -0.17 -0.31
C THR A 30 11.28 -0.97 -0.28
N GLY A 31 11.51 -1.85 -1.25
CA GLY A 31 12.64 -2.80 -1.23
C GLY A 31 12.46 -3.95 -0.25
N LYS A 32 11.30 -4.04 0.44
CA LYS A 32 11.06 -5.02 1.51
C LYS A 32 9.94 -5.96 1.14
N ASN A 33 9.97 -7.17 1.69
CA ASN A 33 8.93 -8.18 1.47
C ASN A 33 7.83 -8.16 2.54
N SER A 34 7.91 -7.26 3.52
CA SER A 34 7.11 -7.28 4.74
C SER A 34 6.71 -5.88 5.17
N ALA A 35 5.41 -5.66 5.36
CA ALA A 35 4.86 -4.38 5.82
C ALA A 35 5.27 -4.01 7.25
N LYS A 36 5.68 -4.99 8.07
CA LYS A 36 6.22 -4.71 9.42
C LYS A 36 7.60 -4.06 9.37
N ASP A 37 8.38 -4.37 8.35
CA ASP A 37 9.73 -3.85 8.13
C ASP A 37 9.69 -2.50 7.39
N CYS A 38 8.54 -2.13 6.83
CA CYS A 38 8.32 -0.87 6.16
C CYS A 38 8.14 0.28 7.18
N THR A 39 8.74 1.42 6.88
CA THR A 39 8.52 2.67 7.59
C THR A 39 7.15 3.26 7.23
N THR A 40 6.67 4.19 8.05
CA THR A 40 5.41 4.93 7.80
C THR A 40 5.31 5.49 6.36
N PRO A 41 6.29 6.22 5.82
CA PRO A 41 6.19 6.77 4.46
C PRO A 41 6.20 5.69 3.37
N GLU A 42 6.93 4.58 3.57
CA GLU A 42 6.92 3.41 2.67
C GLU A 42 5.53 2.75 2.63
N LEU A 43 4.92 2.54 3.80
CA LEU A 43 3.56 2.01 3.90
C LEU A 43 2.51 2.94 3.30
N GLU A 44 2.67 4.26 3.42
CA GLU A 44 1.75 5.23 2.81
C GLU A 44 1.76 5.18 1.29
N ARG A 45 2.93 4.97 0.65
CA ARG A 45 3.00 4.80 -0.81
C ARG A 45 2.26 3.55 -1.27
N VAL A 46 2.52 2.41 -0.61
CA VAL A 46 1.83 1.14 -0.89
C VAL A 46 0.33 1.27 -0.62
N ALA A 47 -0.05 1.96 0.46
CA ALA A 47 -1.45 2.22 0.78
C ALA A 47 -2.13 3.08 -0.29
N ARG A 48 -1.46 4.10 -0.85
CA ARG A 48 -1.98 4.91 -1.96
C ARG A 48 -2.20 4.08 -3.22
N LEU A 49 -1.26 3.21 -3.58
CA LEU A 49 -1.40 2.27 -4.69
C LEU A 49 -2.58 1.31 -4.49
N ALA A 50 -2.82 0.90 -3.25
CA ALA A 50 -3.93 0.03 -2.88
C ALA A 50 -5.26 0.78 -2.63
N GLN A 51 -5.27 2.12 -2.69
CA GLN A 51 -6.40 3.00 -2.37
C GLN A 51 -7.25 3.55 -3.56
N PRO A 52 -7.02 3.25 -4.86
CA PRO A 52 -7.76 3.93 -5.95
C PRO A 52 -9.28 3.69 -5.99
N LEU A 53 -9.84 2.90 -5.05
CA LEU A 53 -11.27 2.55 -4.98
C LEU A 53 -12.01 3.18 -3.77
N LEU A 54 -11.43 4.15 -3.06
CA LEU A 54 -12.16 4.92 -2.04
C LEU A 54 -12.48 6.32 -2.59
N PRO A 55 -13.76 6.68 -2.79
CA PRO A 55 -14.11 8.02 -3.27
C PRO A 55 -13.64 9.07 -2.24
N GLY A 56 -12.79 10.01 -2.67
CA GLY A 56 -12.44 11.17 -1.85
C GLY A 56 -10.96 11.53 -1.70
N ARG A 57 -10.02 10.95 -2.46
CA ARG A 57 -8.64 11.47 -2.50
C ARG A 57 -8.13 11.72 -3.92
N VAL A 58 -8.06 13.01 -4.27
CA VAL A 58 -7.18 13.56 -5.31
C VAL A 58 -5.74 13.11 -5.00
N GLY A 59 -5.12 12.39 -5.94
CA GLY A 59 -3.70 12.09 -5.89
C GLY A 59 -2.87 13.37 -5.96
N PRO A 60 -1.59 13.36 -5.52
CA PRO A 60 -0.75 14.55 -5.60
C PRO A 60 -0.66 14.99 -7.07
N ALA A 61 -1.08 16.22 -7.34
CA ALA A 61 -0.76 16.91 -8.57
C ALA A 61 0.78 16.88 -8.71
N GLU A 62 1.27 16.11 -9.68
CA GLU A 62 2.63 16.29 -10.18
C GLU A 62 2.63 17.65 -10.88
N GLY A 63 3.42 18.57 -10.32
CA GLY A 63 3.54 19.96 -10.78
C GLY A 63 4.38 20.09 -12.05
#